data_AF-A0A447CYM3-F1
#
_entry.id   AF-A0A447CYM3-F1
#
_cell.length_a   1.000
_cell.length_b   1.000
_cell.length_c   1.000
_cell.angle_alpha   90.00
_cell.angle_beta   90.00
_cell.angle_gamma   90.00
#
_symmetry.space_group_name_H-M   'P 1'
#
loop_
_entity.id
_entity.type
_entity.pdbx_description
1 polymer ?
#
loop_
_entity_poly.entity_id
_entity_poly.type
_entity_poly.pdbx_seq_one_letter_code
_entity_poly.pdbx_strand_id
1 'polypeptide(L)'
;MGRHALQASIEGSRCVAVLRTQAGFGGDRPRALREFVDAVIGQGRFYDLIGAARFQKRSREYFDNQIDIVRNGYGVVASKEDVAKQSFFCSAFVVACHWVVGVIDTSAQSAYPPWAFAPGSLYQEPTFGWLLGYLVPQGGSVPSDDPVLTGATLWRDQADGQWW
;
A
#
# COMPACT_ATOMS: atom_id res chain seq x y z
N MET A 1 -19.01 -4.35 -0.70
CA MET A 1 -17.90 -3.88 0.15
C MET A 1 -18.23 -2.43 0.52
N GLY A 2 -18.36 -2.10 1.81
CA GLY A 2 -18.85 -0.79 2.26
C GLY A 2 -17.77 0.03 2.96
N ARG A 3 -18.03 1.33 3.16
CA ARG A 3 -17.19 2.17 4.03
C ARG A 3 -17.51 1.83 5.49
N HIS A 4 -16.50 1.42 6.25
CA HIS A 4 -16.61 1.17 7.68
C HIS A 4 -15.79 2.22 8.45
N ALA A 5 -16.24 2.57 9.65
CA ALA A 5 -15.45 3.42 10.54
C ALA A 5 -14.16 2.69 10.92
N LEU A 6 -13.03 3.42 10.97
CA LEU A 6 -11.72 2.85 11.32
C LEU A 6 -11.78 2.09 12.66
N GLN A 7 -12.48 2.64 13.65
CA GLN A 7 -12.65 2.02 14.96
C GLN A 7 -13.26 0.62 14.87
N ALA A 8 -14.30 0.44 14.04
CA ALA A 8 -14.92 -0.86 13.82
C ALA A 8 -14.00 -1.82 13.05
N SER A 9 -13.13 -1.30 12.18
CA SER A 9 -12.18 -2.12 11.41
C SER A 9 -10.97 -2.59 12.22
N ILE A 10 -10.63 -1.92 13.32
CA ILE A 10 -9.50 -2.29 14.17
C ILE A 10 -9.93 -2.96 15.48
N GLU A 11 -11.22 -2.98 15.78
CA GLU A 11 -11.76 -3.65 16.96
C GLU A 11 -11.35 -5.13 17.00
N GLY A 12 -10.91 -5.59 18.17
CA GLY A 12 -10.37 -6.96 18.36
C GLY A 12 -8.92 -7.14 17.92
N SER A 13 -8.29 -6.13 17.30
CA SER A 13 -6.85 -6.20 17.01
C SER A 13 -6.02 -6.07 18.28
N ARG A 14 -5.03 -6.97 18.44
CA ARG A 14 -4.08 -6.91 19.57
C ARG A 14 -3.24 -5.63 19.55
N CYS A 15 -2.80 -5.23 18.36
CA CYS A 15 -2.10 -3.99 18.06
C CYS A 15 -2.23 -3.68 16.57
N VAL A 16 -2.07 -2.41 16.19
CA VAL A 16 -2.11 -1.97 14.79
C VAL A 16 -0.88 -1.12 14.51
N ALA A 17 0.00 -1.59 13.62
CA ALA A 17 1.12 -0.80 13.15
C ALA A 17 0.64 0.36 12.25
N VAL A 18 1.17 1.56 12.47
CA VAL A 18 0.83 2.75 11.70
C VAL A 18 2.02 3.17 10.85
N LEU A 19 1.82 3.10 9.53
CA LEU A 19 2.78 3.56 8.53
C LEU A 19 2.35 4.92 7.98
N ARG A 20 3.33 5.77 7.66
CA ARG A 20 3.08 7.06 6.98
C ARG A 20 4.09 7.29 5.86
N THR A 21 3.57 7.54 4.66
CA THR A 21 4.41 8.01 3.54
C THR A 21 4.93 9.43 3.80
N GLN A 22 6.22 9.65 3.51
CA GLN A 22 6.85 10.97 3.60
C GLN A 22 6.27 11.98 2.62
N ALA A 23 5.73 11.50 1.49
CA ALA A 23 5.06 12.36 0.53
C ALA A 23 3.80 13.04 1.13
N GLY A 24 3.22 12.45 2.18
CA GLY A 24 1.99 12.91 2.81
C GLY A 24 0.73 12.73 1.94
N PHE A 25 -0.44 12.77 2.57
CA PHE A 25 -1.74 12.77 1.89
C PHE A 25 -2.39 14.17 1.94
N GLY A 26 -1.59 15.24 1.83
CA GLY A 26 -2.10 16.61 1.76
C GLY A 26 -2.65 17.00 0.38
N GLY A 27 -3.12 18.25 0.27
CA GLY A 27 -3.59 18.83 -0.99
C GLY A 27 -4.81 18.11 -1.58
N ASP A 28 -4.77 17.83 -2.88
CA ASP A 28 -5.86 17.16 -3.61
C ASP A 28 -5.89 15.64 -3.44
N ARG A 29 -4.87 15.04 -2.81
CA ARG A 29 -4.75 13.58 -2.66
C ARG A 29 -5.93 12.95 -1.92
N PRO A 30 -6.47 13.50 -0.82
CA PRO A 30 -7.65 12.94 -0.16
C PRO A 30 -8.90 12.97 -1.05
N ARG A 31 -9.05 13.98 -1.90
CA ARG A 31 -10.17 14.05 -2.86
C ARG A 31 -10.03 12.94 -3.90
N ALA A 32 -8.86 12.85 -4.54
CA ALA A 32 -8.56 11.81 -5.52
C ALA A 32 -8.72 10.39 -4.95
N LEU A 33 -8.30 10.17 -3.70
CA LEU A 33 -8.46 8.88 -3.02
C LEU A 33 -9.95 8.54 -2.80
N ARG A 34 -10.76 9.50 -2.37
CA ARG A 34 -12.21 9.30 -2.18
C ARG A 34 -12.89 8.97 -3.51
N GLU A 35 -12.62 9.75 -4.55
CA GLU A 35 -13.17 9.55 -5.90
C GLU A 35 -12.82 8.16 -6.43
N PHE A 36 -11.58 7.72 -6.26
CA PHE A 36 -11.14 6.39 -6.65
C PHE A 36 -11.82 5.26 -5.85
N VAL A 37 -11.91 5.40 -4.53
CA VAL A 37 -12.63 4.44 -3.68
C VAL A 37 -14.10 4.35 -4.10
N ASP A 38 -14.74 5.48 -4.40
CA ASP A 38 -16.13 5.51 -4.88
C ASP A 38 -16.28 4.83 -6.24
N ALA A 39 -15.34 5.05 -7.16
CA ALA A 39 -15.33 4.37 -8.45
C ALA A 39 -15.17 2.85 -8.29
N VAL A 40 -14.27 2.38 -7.41
CA VAL A 40 -14.06 0.95 -7.16
C VAL A 40 -15.28 0.29 -6.52
N ILE A 41 -15.89 0.95 -5.52
CA ILE A 41 -17.11 0.45 -4.86
C ILE A 41 -18.29 0.44 -5.84
N GLY A 42 -18.46 1.52 -6.63
CA GLY A 42 -19.53 1.66 -7.61
C GLY A 42 -19.50 0.60 -8.72
N GLN A 43 -18.32 0.07 -9.04
CA GLN A 43 -18.18 -1.04 -9.99
C GLN A 43 -18.51 -2.42 -9.41
N GLY A 44 -18.85 -2.52 -8.12
CA GLY A 44 -19.25 -3.78 -7.49
C GLY A 44 -18.15 -4.85 -7.49
N ARG A 45 -16.88 -4.45 -7.60
CA ARG A 45 -15.76 -5.39 -7.61
C ARG A 45 -15.62 -6.05 -6.25
N PHE A 46 -15.56 -7.38 -6.25
CA PHE A 46 -15.31 -8.18 -5.06
C PHE A 46 -13.82 -8.27 -4.76
N TYR A 47 -13.51 -8.61 -3.51
CA TYR A 47 -12.16 -8.94 -3.07
C TYR A 47 -11.56 -10.04 -3.95
N ASP A 48 -10.33 -9.83 -4.46
CA ASP A 48 -9.67 -10.79 -5.35
C ASP A 48 -9.08 -11.98 -4.56
N LEU A 49 -9.94 -12.94 -4.22
CA LEU A 49 -9.55 -14.16 -3.52
C LEU A 49 -8.56 -15.01 -4.33
N ILE A 50 -8.73 -15.06 -5.66
CA ILE A 50 -7.84 -15.82 -6.55
C ILE A 50 -6.47 -15.15 -6.60
N GLY A 51 -6.44 -13.83 -6.72
CA GLY A 51 -5.23 -13.02 -6.64
C GLY A 51 -4.52 -13.21 -5.31
N ALA A 52 -5.25 -13.16 -4.19
CA ALA A 52 -4.69 -13.42 -2.86
C ALA A 52 -4.09 -14.83 -2.75
N ALA A 53 -4.75 -15.86 -3.28
CA ALA A 53 -4.24 -17.23 -3.25
C ALA A 53 -3.00 -17.42 -4.14
N ARG A 54 -2.92 -16.74 -5.29
CA ARG A 54 -1.79 -16.82 -6.23
C ARG A 54 -0.67 -15.81 -5.94
N PHE A 55 -0.88 -14.96 -4.95
CA PHE A 55 -0.03 -13.80 -4.68
C PHE A 55 1.43 -14.20 -4.43
N GLN A 56 1.70 -15.17 -3.57
CA GLN A 56 3.08 -15.55 -3.21
C GLN A 56 3.91 -15.95 -4.43
N LYS A 57 3.30 -16.69 -5.37
CA LYS A 57 3.94 -17.09 -6.62
C LYS A 57 4.26 -15.87 -7.49
N ARG A 58 3.27 -15.00 -7.71
CA ARG A 58 3.43 -13.77 -8.52
C ARG A 58 4.43 -12.79 -7.93
N SER A 59 4.42 -12.61 -6.62
CA SER A 59 5.37 -11.75 -5.91
C SER A 59 6.80 -12.26 -6.09
N ARG A 60 7.03 -13.56 -5.93
CA ARG A 60 8.35 -14.16 -6.19
C ARG A 60 8.78 -13.98 -7.63
N GLU A 61 7.91 -14.31 -8.59
CA GLU A 61 8.18 -14.09 -10.02
C GLU A 61 8.53 -12.63 -10.33
N TYR A 62 7.89 -11.68 -9.66
CA TYR A 62 8.22 -10.26 -9.79
C TYR A 62 9.62 -9.95 -9.28
N PHE A 63 9.95 -10.32 -8.04
CA PHE A 63 11.25 -9.99 -7.45
C PHE A 63 12.41 -10.74 -8.11
N ASP A 64 12.17 -11.92 -8.67
CA ASP A 64 13.17 -12.68 -9.44
C ASP A 64 13.43 -12.07 -10.83
N ASN A 65 12.47 -11.33 -11.41
CA ASN A 65 12.52 -10.82 -12.79
C ASN A 65 12.24 -9.30 -12.88
N GLN A 66 12.53 -8.56 -11.83
CA GLN A 66 12.06 -7.17 -11.68
C GLN A 66 12.51 -6.26 -12.83
N ILE A 67 13.76 -6.38 -13.25
CA ILE A 67 14.32 -5.56 -14.34
C ILE A 67 13.61 -5.81 -15.65
N ASP A 68 13.32 -7.07 -15.97
CA ASP A 68 12.62 -7.43 -17.21
C ASP A 68 11.16 -6.95 -17.19
N ILE A 69 10.50 -7.05 -16.04
CA ILE A 69 9.13 -6.56 -15.87
C ILE A 69 9.06 -5.04 -16.04
N VAL A 70 9.98 -4.30 -15.40
CA VAL A 70 10.07 -2.84 -15.55
C VAL A 70 10.38 -2.46 -17.00
N ARG A 71 11.33 -3.16 -17.64
CA ARG A 71 11.70 -2.93 -19.04
C ARG A 71 10.51 -3.17 -19.98
N ASN A 72 9.77 -4.26 -19.80
CA ASN A 72 8.62 -4.61 -20.62
C ASN A 72 7.40 -3.71 -20.36
N GLY A 73 7.28 -3.16 -19.15
CA GLY A 73 6.23 -2.21 -18.78
C GLY A 73 6.60 -0.75 -19.00
N TYR A 74 7.79 -0.44 -19.50
CA TYR A 74 8.23 0.95 -19.67
C TYR A 74 7.33 1.69 -20.68
N GLY A 75 6.83 2.86 -20.28
CA GLY A 75 5.88 3.65 -21.07
C GLY A 75 4.43 3.15 -21.05
N VAL A 76 4.15 2.01 -20.41
CA VAL A 76 2.78 1.54 -20.18
C VAL A 76 2.26 2.14 -18.88
N VAL A 77 1.35 3.10 -19.00
CA VAL A 77 0.75 3.80 -17.87
C VAL A 77 -0.73 3.45 -17.80
N ALA A 78 -1.18 2.99 -16.63
CA ALA A 78 -2.59 2.77 -16.37
C ALA A 78 -3.25 4.08 -15.96
N SER A 79 -4.38 4.41 -16.60
CA SER A 79 -5.23 5.52 -16.16
C SER A 79 -5.91 5.20 -14.83
N LYS A 80 -6.39 6.22 -14.11
CA LYS A 80 -7.12 6.01 -12.84
C LYS A 80 -8.39 5.20 -13.07
N GLU A 81 -9.03 5.40 -14.20
CA GLU A 81 -10.23 4.70 -14.66
C GLU A 81 -9.93 3.23 -14.93
N ASP A 82 -8.76 2.92 -15.51
CA ASP A 82 -8.34 1.54 -15.75
C ASP A 82 -7.96 0.81 -14.47
N VAL A 83 -7.32 1.51 -13.53
CA VAL A 83 -7.05 0.97 -12.20
C VAL A 83 -8.35 0.69 -11.45
N ALA A 84 -9.34 1.60 -11.51
CA ALA A 84 -10.63 1.42 -10.84
C ALA A 84 -11.43 0.19 -11.34
N LYS A 85 -11.12 -0.30 -12.55
CA LYS A 85 -11.74 -1.50 -13.14
C LYS A 85 -11.19 -2.82 -12.61
N GLN A 86 -10.10 -2.80 -11.86
CA GLN A 86 -9.43 -4.01 -11.39
C GLN A 86 -10.09 -4.54 -10.12
N SER A 87 -9.83 -5.82 -9.83
CA SER A 87 -10.13 -6.42 -8.52
C SER A 87 -8.84 -6.42 -7.69
N PHE A 88 -8.98 -6.19 -6.39
CA PHE A 88 -7.85 -6.06 -5.49
C PHE A 88 -7.97 -7.00 -4.29
N PHE A 89 -6.83 -7.52 -3.84
CA PHE A 89 -6.65 -7.95 -2.45
C PHE A 89 -6.10 -6.79 -1.61
N CYS A 90 -6.00 -6.97 -0.30
CA CYS A 90 -5.73 -5.88 0.65
C CYS A 90 -4.51 -5.01 0.30
N SER A 91 -3.32 -5.61 0.13
CA SER A 91 -2.11 -4.82 -0.17
C SER A 91 -2.09 -4.29 -1.60
N ALA A 92 -2.61 -5.02 -2.58
CA ALA A 92 -2.74 -4.51 -3.95
C ALA A 92 -3.58 -3.23 -4.00
N PHE A 93 -4.65 -3.17 -3.20
CA PHE A 93 -5.48 -1.97 -3.12
C PHE A 93 -4.68 -0.78 -2.56
N VAL A 94 -3.83 -1.00 -1.56
CA VAL A 94 -2.94 0.06 -1.02
C VAL A 94 -1.97 0.58 -2.08
N VAL A 95 -1.36 -0.30 -2.88
CA VAL A 95 -0.47 0.10 -3.97
C VAL A 95 -1.22 0.93 -5.03
N ALA A 96 -2.42 0.48 -5.43
CA ALA A 96 -3.26 1.20 -6.37
C ALA A 96 -3.64 2.59 -5.87
N CYS A 97 -3.94 2.74 -4.58
CA CYS A 97 -4.16 4.04 -3.96
C CYS A 97 -2.94 4.96 -4.12
N HIS A 98 -1.72 4.45 -3.92
CA HIS A 98 -0.49 5.24 -4.09
C HIS A 98 -0.24 5.69 -5.53
N TRP A 99 -0.63 4.87 -6.53
CA TRP A 99 -0.62 5.27 -7.94
C TRP A 99 -1.59 6.43 -8.20
N VAL A 100 -2.85 6.26 -7.80
CA VAL A 100 -3.93 7.21 -8.12
C VAL A 100 -3.71 8.58 -7.48
N VAL A 101 -3.18 8.61 -6.26
CA VAL A 101 -2.87 9.86 -5.56
C VAL A 101 -1.53 10.48 -5.95
N GLY A 102 -0.79 9.84 -6.87
CA GLY A 102 0.51 10.35 -7.35
C GLY A 102 1.58 10.36 -6.27
N VAL A 103 1.55 9.41 -5.32
CA VAL A 103 2.71 9.13 -4.46
C VAL A 103 3.71 8.27 -5.24
N ILE A 104 3.21 7.33 -6.03
CA ILE A 104 3.95 6.68 -7.10
C ILE A 104 3.59 7.42 -8.38
N ASP A 105 4.58 8.05 -9.02
CA ASP A 105 4.37 8.74 -10.29
C ASP A 105 3.98 7.75 -11.40
N THR A 106 3.25 8.25 -12.40
CA THR A 106 2.95 7.52 -13.63
C THR A 106 4.17 6.85 -14.26
N SER A 107 5.34 7.50 -14.23
CA SER A 107 6.60 6.96 -14.78
C SER A 107 7.16 5.77 -13.99
N ALA A 108 6.71 5.58 -12.75
CA ALA A 108 7.19 4.55 -11.84
C ALA A 108 6.18 3.40 -11.66
N GLN A 109 5.00 3.45 -12.28
CA GLN A 109 3.96 2.42 -12.11
C GLN A 109 4.48 1.01 -12.44
N SER A 110 5.27 0.84 -13.49
CA SER A 110 5.82 -0.47 -13.87
C SER A 110 6.73 -1.10 -12.79
N ALA A 111 7.32 -0.29 -11.92
CA ALA A 111 8.14 -0.73 -10.78
C ALA A 111 7.31 -1.01 -9.51
N TYR A 112 6.02 -0.69 -9.50
CA TYR A 112 5.14 -0.92 -8.36
C TYR A 112 3.82 -1.58 -8.74
N PRO A 113 3.81 -2.73 -9.46
CA PRO A 113 2.56 -3.37 -9.85
C PRO A 113 1.75 -3.83 -8.63
N PRO A 114 0.44 -3.51 -8.52
CA PRO A 114 -0.39 -3.86 -7.36
C PRO A 114 -0.36 -5.35 -6.98
N TRP A 115 -0.23 -6.23 -7.97
CA TRP A 115 -0.24 -7.68 -7.76
C TRP A 115 1.06 -8.25 -7.17
N ALA A 116 2.14 -7.46 -7.04
CA ALA A 116 3.45 -7.94 -6.61
C ALA A 116 3.76 -7.73 -5.11
N PHE A 117 3.07 -6.81 -4.43
CA PHE A 117 3.38 -6.44 -3.05
C PHE A 117 2.44 -7.06 -2.03
N ALA A 118 3.02 -7.73 -1.04
CA ALA A 118 2.29 -8.36 0.07
C ALA A 118 2.03 -7.33 1.17
N PRO A 119 1.09 -7.58 2.10
CA PRO A 119 1.04 -6.78 3.33
C PRO A 119 2.40 -6.75 4.04
N GLY A 120 3.12 -7.88 4.02
CA GLY A 120 4.48 -7.98 4.56
C GLY A 120 5.53 -7.14 3.82
N SER A 121 5.35 -6.90 2.52
CA SER A 121 6.25 -6.08 1.72
C SER A 121 6.00 -4.58 1.93
N LEU A 122 4.77 -4.18 2.26
CA LEU A 122 4.41 -2.76 2.38
C LEU A 122 5.18 -2.07 3.51
N TYR A 123 5.37 -2.71 4.66
CA TYR A 123 6.09 -2.08 5.78
C TYR A 123 7.61 -2.05 5.59
N GLN A 124 8.14 -2.87 4.67
CA GLN A 124 9.58 -2.96 4.36
C GLN A 124 10.00 -1.96 3.29
N GLU A 125 9.04 -1.42 2.54
CA GLU A 125 9.26 -0.55 1.38
C GLU A 125 8.92 0.91 1.73
N PRO A 126 9.94 1.81 1.80
CA PRO A 126 9.77 3.20 2.20
C PRO A 126 8.72 3.97 1.38
N THR A 127 8.49 3.57 0.13
CA THR A 127 7.48 4.18 -0.76
C THR A 127 6.07 4.14 -0.16
N PHE A 128 5.72 3.05 0.51
CA PHE A 128 4.39 2.87 1.14
C PHE A 128 4.33 3.44 2.55
N GLY A 129 5.48 3.77 3.12
CA GLY A 129 5.60 4.57 4.31
C GLY A 129 6.55 4.00 5.34
N TRP A 130 6.75 4.81 6.36
CA TRP A 130 7.65 4.52 7.46
C TRP A 130 6.84 4.27 8.71
N LEU A 131 7.33 3.39 9.57
CA LEU A 131 6.70 3.09 10.85
C LEU A 131 6.75 4.32 11.76
N LEU A 132 5.57 4.80 12.17
CA LEU A 132 5.41 5.83 13.18
C LEU A 132 5.25 5.25 14.58
N GLY A 133 4.69 4.04 14.68
CA GLY A 133 4.42 3.37 15.94
C GLY A 133 3.21 2.45 15.85
N TYR A 134 2.63 2.13 17.00
CA TYR A 134 1.49 1.22 17.11
C TYR A 134 0.33 1.90 17.83
N LEU A 135 -0.89 1.59 17.39
CA LEU A 135 -2.09 1.75 18.20
C LEU A 135 -2.27 0.47 19.01
N VAL A 136 -2.31 0.61 20.32
CA VAL A 136 -2.44 -0.51 21.27
C VAL A 136 -3.65 -0.24 22.16
N PRO A 137 -4.56 -1.22 22.35
CA PRO A 137 -5.65 -1.09 23.32
C PRO A 137 -5.11 -0.83 24.73
N GLN A 138 -5.93 -0.22 25.59
CA GLN A 138 -5.54 0.04 26.97
C GLN A 138 -5.15 -1.28 27.68
N GLY A 139 -3.95 -1.31 28.26
CA GLY A 139 -3.40 -2.51 28.92
C GLY A 139 -2.87 -3.59 27.96
N GLY A 140 -2.94 -3.37 26.64
CA GLY A 140 -2.34 -4.24 25.64
C GLY A 140 -0.84 -4.01 25.48
N SER A 141 -0.20 -4.89 24.71
CA SER A 141 1.21 -4.74 24.31
C SER A 141 1.43 -5.22 22.88
N VAL A 142 2.44 -4.64 22.22
CA VAL A 142 2.96 -5.14 20.95
C VAL A 142 3.68 -6.48 21.22
N PRO A 143 3.44 -7.55 20.43
CA PRO A 143 4.21 -8.78 20.50
C PRO A 143 5.70 -8.51 20.27
N SER A 144 6.57 -9.16 21.05
CA SER A 144 8.03 -8.99 20.90
C SER A 144 8.59 -9.56 19.60
N ASP A 145 7.84 -10.46 18.97
CA ASP A 145 8.12 -11.11 17.69
C ASP A 145 7.35 -10.49 16.52
N ASP A 146 6.73 -9.32 16.73
CA ASP A 146 6.03 -8.62 15.65
C ASP A 146 7.03 -8.25 14.52
N PRO A 147 6.78 -8.68 13.27
CA PRO A 147 7.76 -8.54 12.19
C PRO A 147 7.98 -7.09 11.76
N VAL A 148 7.06 -6.17 12.10
CA VAL A 148 7.20 -4.75 11.80
C VAL A 148 8.23 -4.11 12.73
N LEU A 149 8.47 -4.65 13.94
CA LEU A 149 9.50 -4.13 14.86
C LEU A 149 10.92 -4.22 14.29
N THR A 150 11.21 -5.28 13.53
CA THR A 150 12.56 -5.56 13.01
C THR A 150 12.69 -5.33 11.51
N GLY A 151 11.59 -5.48 10.77
CA GLY A 151 11.59 -5.40 9.31
C GLY A 151 11.09 -4.07 8.75
N ALA A 152 10.48 -3.20 9.56
CA ALA A 152 9.92 -1.96 9.02
C ALA A 152 10.96 -0.89 8.76
N THR A 153 10.70 -0.08 7.73
CA THR A 153 11.46 1.14 7.52
C THR A 153 11.09 2.14 8.62
N LEU A 154 12.04 2.42 9.53
CA LEU A 154 11.80 3.27 10.70
C LEU A 154 11.84 4.75 10.35
N TRP A 155 10.79 5.51 10.72
CA TRP A 155 10.78 6.95 10.52
C TRP A 155 12.00 7.57 11.21
N ARG A 156 12.83 8.29 10.43
CA ARG A 156 13.94 9.07 10.95
C ARG A 156 13.64 10.53 10.69
N ASP A 157 13.40 11.29 11.75
CA ASP A 157 13.46 12.74 11.68
C ASP A 157 14.89 13.11 11.28
N GLN A 158 15.07 13.58 10.05
CA GLN A 158 16.30 14.27 9.71
C GLN A 158 16.25 15.63 10.39
N ALA A 159 16.94 15.75 11.53
CA ALA A 159 17.13 17.01 12.23
C ALA A 159 17.85 18.05 11.34
N ASP A 160 18.62 17.59 10.35
CA ASP A 160 19.44 18.42 9.48
C ASP A 160 19.10 18.10 8.02
N GLY A 161 18.05 18.74 7.51
CA GLY A 161 17.60 18.60 6.12
C GLY A 161 18.56 19.23 5.11
N GLN A 162 19.75 18.65 4.94
CA GLN A 162 20.52 18.80 3.71
C GLN A 162 20.25 17.58 2.83
N TRP A 163 19.27 17.72 1.96
CA TRP A 163 19.22 16.97 0.72
C TRP A 163 20.02 17.82 -0.27
N TRP A 164 21.12 17.24 -0.77
CA TRP A 164 22.24 17.83 -1.53
C TRP A 164 23.09 18.89 -0.82
#